data_AF-A0AA87UW98-F1
#
_entry.id   AF-A0AA87UW98-F1
#
_cell.length_a   1.000
_cell.length_b   1.000
_cell.length_c   1.000
_cell.angle_alpha   90.00
_cell.angle_beta   90.00
_cell.angle_gamma   90.00
#
_symmetry.space_group_name_H-M   'P 1'
#
loop_
_entity.id
_entity.type
_entity.pdbx_description
1 polymer ?
#
loop_
_entity_poly.entity_id
_entity_poly.type
_entity_poly.pdbx_seq_one_letter_code
_entity_poly.pdbx_strand_id
1 'polypeptide(L)' 'MSMAVVSILLVAMLGVALLLVAGGVVLLVLGSRRRDDSTSRPFLAFGVTLLVLGTVVLVPALLWGARSLLGLG' A
#
# COMPACT_ATOMS: atom_id res chain seq x y z
N MET A 1 10.07 1.57 -24.26
CA MET A 1 10.60 1.14 -22.95
C MET A 1 10.84 -0.36 -23.02
N SER A 2 11.98 -0.88 -22.55
CA SER A 2 12.21 -2.33 -22.58
C SER A 2 11.32 -3.04 -21.56
N MET A 3 10.93 -4.28 -21.86
CA MET A 3 10.05 -5.09 -21.00
C MET A 3 10.63 -5.22 -19.58
N ALA A 4 11.95 -5.32 -19.45
CA ALA A 4 12.66 -5.33 -18.17
C ALA A 4 12.41 -4.09 -17.30
N VAL A 5 12.35 -2.89 -17.89
CA VAL A 5 12.08 -1.65 -17.14
C VAL A 5 10.66 -1.66 -16.58
N VAL A 6 9.68 -2.13 -17.37
CA VAL A 6 8.28 -2.24 -16.93
C VAL A 6 8.14 -3.24 -15.79
N SER A 7 8.81 -4.40 -15.88
CA SER A 7 8.81 -5.40 -14.81
C SER A 7 9.41 -4.86 -13.51
N ILE A 8 10.54 -4.16 -13.58
CA ILE A 8 11.17 -3.54 -12.40
C ILE A 8 10.24 -2.51 -11.75
N LEU A 9 9.61 -1.65 -12.56
CA LEU A 9 8.66 -0.65 -12.06
C LEU A 9 7.45 -1.30 -11.38
N LEU A 10 6.91 -2.39 -11.94
CA LEU A 10 5.76 -3.09 -11.36
C LEU A 10 6.12 -3.74 -10.01
N VAL A 11 7.30 -4.35 -9.91
CA VAL A 11 7.80 -4.92 -8.65
C VAL A 11 8.04 -3.81 -7.61
N ALA A 12 8.64 -2.69 -8.02
CA ALA A 12 8.86 -1.55 -7.13
C ALA A 12 7.52 -0.96 -6.62
N MET A 13 6.53 -0.80 -7.50
CA MET A 13 5.20 -0.32 -7.11
C MET A 13 4.50 -1.27 -6.14
N LEU A 14 4.58 -2.58 -6.35
CA LEU A 14 4.08 -3.58 -5.40
C LEU A 14 4.79 -3.47 -4.04
N GLY A 15 6.11 -3.36 -4.04
CA GLY A 15 6.90 -3.21 -2.82
C GLY A 15 6.50 -1.95 -2.03
N VAL A 16 6.40 -0.80 -2.70
CA VAL A 16 5.96 0.45 -2.08
C VAL A 16 4.54 0.31 -1.52
N ALA A 17 3.61 -0.24 -2.31
CA ALA A 17 2.23 -0.41 -1.87
C ALA A 17 2.11 -1.30 -0.62
N LEU A 18 2.86 -2.41 -0.56
CA LEU A 18 2.92 -3.28 0.61
C LEU A 18 3.52 -2.58 1.83
N LEU A 19 4.56 -1.76 1.65
CA LEU A 19 5.15 -0.97 2.74
C LEU A 19 4.17 0.07 3.29
N LEU A 20 3.41 0.74 2.42
CA LEU A 20 2.37 1.69 2.82
C LEU A 20 1.27 0.99 3.64
N VAL A 21 0.81 -0.17 3.17
CA VAL A 21 -0.21 -0.96 3.88
C VAL A 21 0.33 -1.41 5.24
N ALA A 22 1.53 -2.02 5.28
CA ALA A 22 2.13 -2.49 6.53
C ALA A 22 2.36 -1.34 7.52
N GLY A 23 2.91 -0.22 7.07
CA GLY A 23 3.11 0.98 7.90
C GLY A 23 1.78 1.55 8.40
N GLY A 24 0.75 1.59 7.55
CA GLY A 24 -0.60 2.01 7.92
C GLY A 24 -1.19 1.14 9.02
N VAL A 25 -1.10 -0.19 8.89
CA VAL A 25 -1.55 -1.14 9.92
C VAL A 25 -0.81 -0.93 11.23
N VAL A 26 0.51 -0.78 11.21
CA VAL A 26 1.31 -0.56 12.43
C VAL A 26 0.87 0.71 13.16
N LEU A 27 0.64 1.81 12.43
CA LEU A 27 0.18 3.07 13.02
C LEU A 27 -1.24 2.94 13.59
N LEU A 28 -2.12 2.19 12.94
CA LEU A 28 -3.44 1.88 13.50
C LEU A 28 -3.35 1.06 14.78
N VAL A 29 -2.45 0.08 14.83
CA VAL A 29 -2.21 -0.73 16.04
C VAL A 29 -1.66 0.13 17.17
N LEU A 30 -0.71 1.03 16.89
CA LEU A 30 -0.18 1.96 17.88
C LEU A 30 -1.24 2.95 18.37
N GLY A 31 -2.03 3.51 17.46
CA GLY A 31 -3.11 4.45 17.78
C GLY A 31 -4.25 3.80 18.57
N SER A 32 -4.64 2.58 18.20
CA SER A 32 -5.74 1.85 18.88
C SER A 32 -5.41 1.48 20.33
N ARG A 33 -4.14 1.25 20.65
CA ARG A 33 -3.69 1.00 22.03
C ARG A 33 -3.74 2.24 22.92
N ARG A 34 -3.82 3.45 22.34
CA ARG A 34 -3.80 4.74 23.05
C ARG A 34 -5.11 5.52 22.86
N ARG A 35 -6.20 4.82 22.56
CA ARG A 35 -7.46 5.38 22.02
C ARG A 35 -8.07 6.53 22.83
N ASP A 36 -7.80 6.58 24.13
CA ASP A 36 -8.35 7.59 25.04
C ASP A 36 -7.49 8.86 25.14
N ASP A 37 -6.26 8.83 24.63
CA ASP A 37 -5.39 10.01 24.58
C ASP A 37 -5.57 10.76 23.25
N SER A 38 -5.69 12.08 23.33
CA SER A 38 -5.72 12.96 22.14
C SER A 38 -4.51 12.78 21.22
N THR A 39 -3.40 12.28 21.77
CA THR A 39 -2.16 11.94 21.06
C THR A 39 -2.29 10.74 20.12
N SER A 40 -3.31 9.90 20.24
CA SER A 40 -3.55 8.73 19.37
C SER A 40 -4.25 9.05 18.05
N ARG A 41 -5.03 10.15 18.02
CA ARG A 41 -5.77 10.63 16.84
C ARG A 41 -4.89 10.82 15.60
N PRO A 42 -3.70 11.47 15.67
CA PRO A 42 -2.82 11.58 14.51
C PRO A 42 -2.32 10.23 14.02
N PHE A 43 -1.97 9.28 14.90
CA PHE A 43 -1.53 7.94 14.48
C PHE A 43 -2.63 7.18 13.73
N LEU A 44 -3.88 7.29 14.20
CA LEU A 44 -5.03 6.70 13.51
C LEU A 44 -5.24 7.36 12.13
N ALA A 45 -5.20 8.69 12.06
CA ALA A 45 -5.38 9.43 10.81
C ALA A 45 -4.28 9.12 9.77
N PHE A 46 -3.01 9.09 10.19
CA PHE A 46 -1.90 8.70 9.32
C PHE A 46 -1.99 7.23 8.92
N GLY A 47 -2.36 6.35 9.85
CA GLY A 47 -2.55 4.93 9.57
C GLY A 47 -3.60 4.67 8.50
N VAL A 48 -4.77 5.33 8.61
CA VAL A 48 -5.83 5.25 7.58
C VAL A 48 -5.35 5.84 6.25
N THR A 49 -4.69 7.00 6.27
CA THR A 49 -4.21 7.65 5.04
C THR A 49 -3.20 6.75 4.29
N LEU A 50 -2.25 6.15 5.02
CA LEU A 50 -1.27 5.23 4.45
C LEU A 50 -1.93 3.96 3.89
N LEU A 51 -2.94 3.43 4.57
CA LEU A 51 -3.74 2.34 4.04
C LEU A 51 -4.42 2.73 2.73
N VAL A 52 -5.14 3.86 2.69
CA VAL A 52 -5.83 4.32 1.49
C VAL A 52 -4.85 4.48 0.32
N LEU A 53 -3.72 5.15 0.53
CA LEU A 53 -2.69 5.31 -0.49
C LEU A 53 -2.11 3.97 -0.93
N GLY A 54 -1.81 3.08 0.02
CA GLY A 54 -1.35 1.73 -0.25
C GLY A 54 -2.33 0.96 -1.14
N THR A 55 -3.62 0.97 -0.82
CA THR A 55 -4.65 0.27 -1.60
C THR A 55 -4.84 0.85 -2.99
N VAL A 56 -4.80 2.19 -3.12
CA VAL A 56 -4.91 2.90 -4.41
C VAL A 56 -3.77 2.51 -5.37
N VAL A 57 -2.57 2.25 -4.85
CA VAL A 57 -1.44 1.77 -5.67
C VAL A 57 -1.49 0.25 -5.87
N LEU A 58 -1.84 -0.50 -4.82
CA LEU A 58 -1.83 -1.96 -4.81
C LEU A 58 -2.83 -2.54 -5.82
N VAL A 59 -4.07 -2.02 -5.84
CA VAL A 59 -5.15 -2.58 -6.67
C VAL A 59 -4.83 -2.49 -8.16
N PRO A 60 -4.45 -1.33 -8.73
CA PRO A 60 -4.03 -1.26 -10.13
C PRO A 60 -2.80 -2.12 -10.44
N ALA A 61 -1.83 -2.19 -9.53
CA ALA A 61 -0.63 -3.03 -9.71
C ALA A 61 -0.99 -4.52 -9.78
N LEU A 62 -1.91 -4.98 -8.94
CA LEU A 62 -2.41 -6.36 -8.96
C LEU A 62 -3.21 -6.65 -10.23
N LEU A 63 -4.09 -5.74 -10.66
CA LEU A 63 -4.88 -5.90 -11.89
C LEU A 63 -3.97 -5.97 -13.12
N TRP A 64 -2.94 -5.13 -13.17
CA TRP A 64 -1.96 -5.17 -14.26
C TRP A 64 -1.16 -6.48 -14.24
N GLY A 65 -0.65 -6.88 -13.08
CA GLY A 65 0.07 -8.15 -12.92
C GLY A 65 -0.79 -9.35 -13.31
N ALA A 66 -2.05 -9.40 -12.86
CA ALA A 66 -2.99 -10.46 -13.20
C ALA A 66 -3.29 -10.50 -14.71
N ARG A 67 -3.48 -9.35 -15.35
CA ARG A 67 -3.67 -9.27 -16.81
C ARG A 67 -2.49 -9.86 -17.57
N SER A 68 -1.27 -9.56 -17.13
CA SER A 68 -0.05 -10.13 -17.72
C SER A 68 0.06 -11.64 -17.50
N LEU A 69 -0.31 -12.13 -16.31
CA LEU A 69 -0.27 -13.56 -15.95
C LEU A 69 -1.30 -14.38 -16.72
N LEU A 70 -2.49 -13.81 -16.92
CA LEU A 70 -3.59 -14.46 -17.65
C LEU A 70 -3.43 -14.36 -19.17
N GLY A 71 -2.36 -13.73 -19.68
CA GLY A 71 -2.14 -13.56 -21.12
C GLY A 71 -3.17 -12.63 -21.79
N LEU A 72 -3.85 -11.79 -21.01
CA LEU A 72 -4.85 -10.82 -21.50
C LEU A 72 -4.20 -9.50 -21.96
N GLY A 73 -2.91 -9.54 -22.30
CA GLY A 73 -2.04 -8.39 -22.60
C GLY A 73 -1.89 -8.12 -24.08
#